data_AF-A0A3R7LF77-F1
#
_entry.id   AF-A0A3R7LF77-F1
#
_cell.length_a   1.000
_cell.length_b   1.000
_cell.length_c   1.000
_cell.angle_alpha   90.00
_cell.angle_beta   90.00
_cell.angle_gamma   90.00
#
_symmetry.space_group_name_H-M   'P 1'
#
loop_
_entity.id
_entity.type
_entity.pdbx_description
1 polymer ?
#
loop_
_entity_poly.entity_id
_entity_poly.type
_entity_poly.pdbx_seq_one_letter_code
_entity_poly.pdbx_strand_id
1 'polypeptide(L)'
;HEDNLKAWKKHVGTMKVIMNCPDENNVKAMCTWETRNKTEEEQVEYWRRMYMRMHDVGPIPRCIFNDNKYKNRVEEIDNVLAGIDASNATQYDMIGGKEMWPSNDAPHKLVKVVRVKTQRGLEAFVNLPVCFSIESKLIAKLLEVDGKNNIIYRLLKCRKELLADASERYAPNAPLSRVFM
;
A
#
# COMPACT_ATOMS: atom_id res chain seq x y z
N HIS A 1 -0.48 -17.06 18.75
CA HIS A 1 0.60 -17.60 17.90
C HIS A 1 1.67 -16.54 17.70
N GLU A 2 2.74 -16.61 18.50
CA GLU A 2 3.81 -15.61 18.63
C GLU A 2 4.99 -15.83 17.65
N ASP A 3 4.89 -16.80 16.76
CA ASP A 3 6.08 -17.43 16.18
C ASP A 3 6.58 -16.80 14.87
N ASN A 4 5.76 -15.99 14.18
CA ASN A 4 6.23 -15.26 13.00
C ASN A 4 6.95 -13.94 13.33
N LEU A 5 6.64 -13.34 14.48
CA LEU A 5 7.48 -12.27 15.03
C LEU A 5 8.89 -12.79 15.28
N LYS A 6 9.09 -14.07 15.62
CA LYS A 6 10.43 -14.67 15.77
C LYS A 6 11.17 -14.84 14.44
N ALA A 7 10.50 -15.29 13.38
CA ALA A 7 11.12 -15.40 12.04
C ALA A 7 11.54 -14.03 11.48
N TRP A 8 10.72 -12.98 11.73
CA TRP A 8 11.05 -11.59 11.37
C TRP A 8 12.02 -10.91 12.37
N LYS A 9 12.03 -11.31 13.65
CA LYS A 9 13.00 -10.86 14.68
C LYS A 9 14.39 -11.45 14.47
N LYS A 10 14.52 -12.66 13.93
CA LYS A 10 15.82 -13.37 13.82
C LYS A 10 16.82 -12.64 12.91
N HIS A 11 16.35 -11.71 12.08
CA HIS A 11 17.19 -10.84 11.24
C HIS A 11 17.51 -9.46 11.85
N VAL A 12 17.09 -9.14 13.08
CA VAL A 12 16.88 -7.73 13.47
C VAL A 12 17.22 -7.47 14.94
N GLY A 13 18.51 -7.32 15.24
CA GLY A 13 18.99 -6.82 16.55
C GLY A 13 18.79 -5.32 16.77
N THR A 14 17.79 -4.68 16.16
CA THR A 14 17.60 -3.23 16.22
C THR A 14 16.11 -2.90 16.27
N MET A 15 15.69 -2.10 17.25
CA MET A 15 14.33 -1.56 17.36
C MET A 15 13.88 -0.98 16.01
N LYS A 16 13.02 -1.70 15.27
CA LYS A 16 12.51 -1.23 13.99
C LYS A 16 11.43 -0.19 14.24
N VAL A 17 11.72 1.06 13.87
CA VAL A 17 10.66 2.04 13.63
C VAL A 17 9.91 1.58 12.38
N ILE A 18 8.78 0.90 12.57
CA ILE A 18 7.85 0.60 11.46
C ILE A 18 7.13 1.91 11.14
N MET A 19 7.63 2.60 10.11
CA MET A 19 6.96 3.77 9.54
C MET A 19 5.96 3.31 8.50
N ASN A 20 4.80 3.98 8.46
CA ASN A 20 3.86 3.81 7.35
C ASN A 20 4.54 4.24 6.05
N CYS A 21 4.11 3.63 4.93
CA CYS A 21 4.50 4.11 3.62
C CYS A 21 4.09 5.59 3.47
N PRO A 22 4.90 6.40 2.76
CA PRO A 22 4.52 7.75 2.42
C PRO A 22 3.12 7.79 1.78
N ASP A 23 2.38 8.87 2.02
CA ASP A 23 1.13 9.15 1.32
C ASP A 23 1.31 10.20 0.21
N GLU A 24 0.20 10.58 -0.43
CA GLU A 24 0.20 11.59 -1.49
C GLU A 24 0.83 12.91 -1.07
N ASN A 25 0.53 13.39 0.14
CA ASN A 25 1.06 14.65 0.65
C ASN A 25 2.56 14.56 0.88
N ASN A 26 3.05 13.42 1.39
CA ASN A 26 4.48 13.18 1.52
C ASN A 26 5.17 13.19 0.15
N VAL A 27 4.60 12.51 -0.85
CA VAL A 27 5.15 12.49 -2.22
C VAL A 27 5.12 13.88 -2.84
N LYS A 28 4.05 14.64 -2.66
CA LYS A 28 3.93 16.01 -3.15
C LYS A 28 5.00 16.91 -2.54
N ALA A 29 5.22 16.83 -1.23
CA ALA A 29 6.28 17.56 -0.56
C ALA A 29 7.68 17.19 -1.08
N MET A 30 7.95 15.91 -1.32
CA MET A 30 9.20 15.46 -1.95
C MET A 30 9.36 16.02 -3.36
N CYS A 31 8.29 16.04 -4.16
CA CYS A 31 8.31 16.62 -5.50
C CYS A 31 8.66 18.11 -5.45
N THR A 32 7.97 18.89 -4.62
CA THR A 32 8.24 20.32 -4.43
C THR A 32 9.69 20.57 -3.99
N TRP A 33 10.23 19.75 -3.10
CA TRP A 33 11.61 19.89 -2.65
C TRP A 33 12.64 19.56 -3.75
N GLU A 34 12.40 18.49 -4.52
CA GLU A 34 13.27 18.05 -5.60
C GLU A 34 13.33 19.09 -6.74
N THR A 35 12.21 19.75 -7.02
CA THR A 35 12.08 20.74 -8.09
C THR A 35 12.12 22.19 -7.58
N ARG A 36 12.61 22.43 -6.35
CA ARG A 36 12.60 23.76 -5.70
C ARG A 36 13.29 24.89 -6.47
N ASN A 37 14.23 24.56 -7.36
CA ASN A 37 14.97 25.52 -8.19
C ASN A 37 14.43 25.60 -9.63
N LYS A 38 13.27 24.99 -9.90
CA LYS A 38 12.64 24.90 -11.22
C LYS A 38 11.47 25.88 -11.34
N THR A 39 11.06 26.18 -12.57
CA THR A 39 9.88 27.05 -12.81
C THR A 39 8.60 26.39 -12.34
N GLU A 40 7.55 27.17 -12.10
CA GLU A 40 6.26 26.64 -11.66
C GLU A 40 5.70 25.61 -12.64
N GLU A 41 5.88 25.82 -13.95
CA GLU A 41 5.44 24.89 -14.99
C GLU A 41 6.17 23.54 -14.88
N GLU A 42 7.50 23.57 -14.73
CA GLU A 42 8.30 22.35 -14.54
C GLU A 42 7.89 21.60 -13.26
N GLN A 43 7.57 22.32 -12.17
CA GLN A 43 7.11 21.71 -10.93
C GLN A 43 5.76 21.02 -11.09
N VAL A 44 4.81 21.65 -11.79
CA VAL A 44 3.49 21.09 -12.08
C VAL A 44 3.61 19.85 -12.96
N GLU A 45 4.42 19.89 -14.02
CA GLU A 45 4.65 18.73 -14.87
C GLU A 45 5.31 17.57 -14.13
N TYR A 46 6.30 17.87 -13.29
CA TYR A 46 6.98 16.87 -12.46
C TYR A 46 5.99 16.21 -11.48
N TRP A 47 5.20 17.02 -10.76
CA TRP A 47 4.16 16.50 -9.87
C TRP A 47 3.16 15.64 -10.62
N ARG A 48 2.65 16.09 -11.77
CA ARG A 48 1.70 15.34 -12.59
C ARG A 48 2.27 13.97 -12.96
N ARG A 49 3.55 13.89 -13.34
CA ARG A 49 4.23 12.63 -13.65
C ARG A 49 4.30 11.70 -12.43
N MET A 50 4.69 12.23 -11.26
CA MET A 50 4.80 11.44 -10.03
C MET A 50 3.44 10.97 -9.52
N TYR A 51 2.41 11.81 -9.62
CA TYR A 51 1.04 11.46 -9.29
C TYR A 51 0.53 10.30 -10.15
N MET A 52 0.78 10.32 -11.48
CA MET A 52 0.42 9.21 -12.36
C MET A 52 1.14 7.91 -11.96
N ARG A 53 2.45 7.97 -11.67
CA ARG A 53 3.19 6.79 -11.20
C ARG A 53 2.67 6.27 -9.86
N MET A 54 2.33 7.18 -8.94
CA MET A 54 1.72 6.82 -7.66
C MET A 54 0.35 6.15 -7.83
N HIS A 55 -0.44 6.62 -8.80
CA HIS A 55 -1.69 5.97 -9.14
C HIS A 55 -1.46 4.52 -9.60
N ASP A 56 -0.41 4.27 -10.38
CA ASP A 56 -0.14 2.96 -10.99
C ASP A 56 0.52 1.95 -10.03
N VAL A 57 1.49 2.40 -9.23
CA VAL A 57 2.30 1.51 -8.36
C VAL A 57 2.26 1.86 -6.86
N GLY A 58 1.47 2.85 -6.49
CA GLY A 58 1.40 3.41 -5.13
C GLY A 58 2.52 4.38 -4.78
N PRO A 59 2.43 5.01 -3.60
CA PRO A 59 3.38 6.02 -3.12
C PRO A 59 4.67 5.39 -2.59
N ILE A 60 5.37 4.63 -3.43
CA ILE A 60 6.65 3.98 -3.12
C ILE A 60 7.76 4.84 -3.72
N PRO A 61 8.46 5.70 -2.94
CA PRO A 61 9.40 6.68 -3.49
C PRO A 61 10.50 6.04 -4.36
N ARG A 62 11.02 4.89 -3.90
CA ARG A 62 12.06 4.13 -4.62
C ARG A 62 11.61 3.65 -6.00
N CYS A 63 10.30 3.51 -6.22
CA CYS A 63 9.73 3.12 -7.50
C CYS A 63 9.37 4.36 -8.33
N ILE A 64 8.61 5.30 -7.80
CA ILE A 64 8.04 6.40 -8.58
C ILE A 64 9.08 7.40 -9.09
N PHE A 65 10.16 7.65 -8.34
CA PHE A 65 11.20 8.60 -8.72
C PHE A 65 12.28 8.03 -9.64
N ASN A 66 12.21 6.74 -10.00
CA ASN A 66 13.17 6.11 -10.90
C ASN A 66 12.45 5.39 -12.04
N ASP A 67 12.71 5.81 -13.28
CA ASP A 67 12.01 5.32 -14.47
C ASP A 67 12.10 3.80 -14.66
N ASN A 68 13.30 3.22 -14.45
CA ASN A 68 13.50 1.78 -14.61
C ASN A 68 12.81 1.00 -13.49
N LYS A 69 12.92 1.47 -12.24
CA LYS A 69 12.25 0.84 -11.10
C LYS A 69 10.72 0.94 -11.22
N TYR A 70 10.21 2.05 -11.73
CA TYR A 70 8.80 2.23 -12.03
C TYR A 70 8.33 1.21 -13.07
N LYS A 71 8.99 1.13 -14.24
CA LYS A 71 8.64 0.19 -15.31
C LYS A 71 8.68 -1.26 -14.83
N ASN A 72 9.75 -1.66 -14.16
CA ASN A 72 9.88 -3.00 -13.60
C ASN A 72 8.75 -3.29 -12.60
N ARG A 73 8.36 -2.30 -11.78
CA ARG A 73 7.28 -2.48 -10.82
C ARG A 73 5.92 -2.66 -11.48
N VAL A 74 5.64 -1.92 -12.56
CA VAL A 74 4.42 -2.09 -13.35
C VAL A 74 4.39 -3.51 -13.94
N GLU A 75 5.47 -3.95 -14.58
CA GLU A 75 5.58 -5.30 -15.15
C GLU A 75 5.42 -6.39 -14.09
N GLU A 76 6.04 -6.22 -12.92
CA GLU A 76 5.87 -7.14 -11.79
C GLU A 76 4.41 -7.25 -11.33
N ILE A 77 3.70 -6.13 -11.25
CA ILE A 77 2.28 -6.10 -10.86
C ILE A 77 1.44 -6.83 -11.92
N ASP A 78 1.64 -6.52 -13.19
CA ASP A 78 0.88 -7.12 -14.28
C ASP A 78 1.15 -8.63 -14.38
N ASN A 79 2.39 -9.07 -14.19
CA ASN A 79 2.76 -10.49 -14.13
C ASN A 79 2.10 -11.22 -12.96
N VAL A 80 2.07 -10.61 -11.77
CA VAL A 80 1.37 -11.20 -10.61
C VAL A 80 -0.12 -11.32 -10.90
N LEU A 81 -0.75 -10.27 -11.43
CA LEU A 81 -2.18 -10.29 -11.77
C LEU A 81 -2.49 -11.33 -12.85
N ALA A 82 -1.65 -11.46 -13.87
CA ALA A 82 -1.82 -12.45 -14.93
C ALA A 82 -1.71 -13.90 -14.40
N GLY A 83 -0.87 -14.12 -13.37
CA GLY A 83 -0.70 -15.42 -12.73
C GLY A 83 -1.81 -15.80 -11.74
N ILE A 84 -2.80 -14.95 -11.51
CA ILE A 84 -3.94 -15.28 -10.65
C ILE A 84 -4.92 -16.16 -11.42
N ASP A 85 -5.26 -17.30 -10.84
CA ASP A 85 -6.23 -18.25 -11.35
C ASP A 85 -7.09 -18.85 -10.22
N ALA A 86 -8.03 -19.72 -10.57
CA ALA A 86 -8.92 -20.35 -9.60
C ALA A 86 -8.18 -21.18 -8.53
N SER A 87 -6.98 -21.67 -8.81
CA SER A 87 -6.20 -22.49 -7.87
C SER A 87 -5.54 -21.66 -6.77
N ASN A 88 -5.26 -20.38 -7.03
CA ASN A 88 -4.54 -19.51 -6.10
C ASN A 88 -5.33 -18.26 -5.66
N ALA A 89 -6.52 -18.01 -6.22
CA ALA A 89 -7.36 -16.84 -5.90
C ALA A 89 -7.61 -16.64 -4.39
N THR A 90 -7.80 -17.74 -3.65
CA THR A 90 -8.05 -17.71 -2.20
C THR A 90 -6.88 -17.13 -1.39
N GLN A 91 -5.65 -17.14 -1.93
CA GLN A 91 -4.51 -16.50 -1.28
C GLN A 91 -4.72 -14.98 -1.13
N TYR A 92 -5.54 -14.36 -1.97
CA TYR A 92 -5.83 -12.93 -1.93
C TYR A 92 -7.03 -12.55 -1.05
N ASP A 93 -7.68 -13.51 -0.37
CA ASP A 93 -8.75 -13.25 0.60
C ASP A 93 -8.28 -12.51 1.86
N MET A 94 -6.97 -12.56 2.13
CA MET A 94 -6.36 -11.91 3.30
C MET A 94 -6.27 -10.39 3.16
N ILE A 95 -6.61 -9.83 1.99
CA ILE A 95 -6.70 -8.39 1.79
C ILE A 95 -7.82 -7.81 2.67
N GLY A 96 -7.55 -6.64 3.26
CA GLY A 96 -8.35 -6.04 4.32
C GLY A 96 -8.35 -6.85 5.63
N GLY A 97 -7.59 -7.94 5.70
CA GLY A 97 -7.46 -8.79 6.88
C GLY A 97 -6.32 -8.33 7.78
N LYS A 98 -6.39 -8.78 9.03
CA LYS A 98 -5.32 -8.63 10.04
C LYS A 98 -4.40 -9.85 10.12
N GLU A 99 -4.69 -10.85 9.30
CA GLU A 99 -3.91 -12.08 9.20
C GLU A 99 -2.56 -11.79 8.56
N MET A 100 -1.54 -12.51 9.00
CA MET A 100 -0.22 -12.37 8.42
C MET A 100 -0.17 -13.13 7.11
N TRP A 101 0.24 -12.45 6.03
CA TRP A 101 0.37 -13.13 4.75
C TRP A 101 1.56 -14.10 4.76
N PRO A 102 1.46 -15.27 4.11
CA PRO A 102 2.60 -16.13 3.86
C PRO A 102 3.72 -15.33 3.18
N SER A 103 4.98 -15.67 3.45
CA SER A 103 6.14 -15.02 2.81
C SER A 103 6.34 -15.47 1.36
N ASN A 104 5.29 -15.51 0.56
CA ASN A 104 5.38 -15.72 -0.88
C ASN A 104 5.63 -14.38 -1.60
N ASP A 105 6.32 -14.44 -2.74
CA ASP A 105 6.83 -13.23 -3.40
C ASP A 105 5.80 -12.51 -4.28
N ALA A 106 4.77 -13.19 -4.74
CA ALA A 106 3.72 -12.57 -5.54
C ALA A 106 2.96 -11.48 -4.77
N PRO A 107 2.49 -11.73 -3.55
CA PRO A 107 1.40 -10.90 -3.06
C PRO A 107 1.89 -9.59 -2.43
N HIS A 108 3.10 -9.54 -1.84
CA HIS A 108 3.72 -8.30 -1.36
C HIS A 108 3.95 -7.23 -2.46
N LYS A 109 3.74 -7.58 -3.73
CA LYS A 109 3.77 -6.65 -4.85
C LYS A 109 2.46 -5.85 -4.97
N LEU A 110 1.35 -6.42 -4.50
CA LEU A 110 0.01 -5.85 -4.61
C LEU A 110 -0.50 -5.22 -3.31
N VAL A 111 0.02 -5.63 -2.15
CA VAL A 111 -0.42 -5.12 -0.84
C VAL A 111 0.70 -4.42 -0.08
N LYS A 112 0.29 -3.54 0.83
CA LYS A 112 1.10 -2.93 1.87
C LYS A 112 0.53 -3.30 3.23
N VAL A 113 1.40 -3.37 4.23
CA VAL A 113 0.98 -3.49 5.62
C VAL A 113 0.83 -2.09 6.19
N VAL A 114 -0.36 -1.75 6.67
CA VAL A 114 -0.64 -0.48 7.35
C VAL A 114 -0.78 -0.72 8.83
N ARG A 115 -0.07 0.09 9.63
CA ARG A 115 -0.22 0.12 11.09
C ARG A 115 -1.40 1.02 11.44
N VAL A 116 -2.41 0.46 12.08
CA VAL A 116 -3.61 1.17 12.55
C VAL A 116 -3.67 1.13 14.07
N LYS A 117 -4.20 2.20 14.67
CA LYS A 117 -4.41 2.26 16.12
C LYS A 117 -5.88 2.10 16.42
N THR A 118 -6.24 0.93 16.95
CA THR A 118 -7.63 0.68 17.35
C THR A 118 -8.11 1.69 18.38
N GLN A 119 -9.43 1.86 18.48
CA GLN A 119 -10.07 2.76 19.46
C GLN A 119 -9.64 2.52 20.92
N ARG A 120 -9.14 1.31 21.24
CA ARG A 120 -8.62 0.94 22.57
C ARG A 120 -7.13 1.22 22.76
N GLY A 121 -6.49 1.92 21.83
CA GLY A 121 -5.05 2.21 21.85
C GLY A 121 -4.16 1.02 21.49
N LEU A 122 -4.74 -0.12 21.11
CA LEU A 122 -3.98 -1.29 20.66
C LEU A 122 -3.58 -1.13 19.20
N GLU A 123 -2.35 -1.51 18.89
CA GLU A 123 -1.84 -1.50 17.52
C GLU A 123 -2.27 -2.77 16.79
N ALA A 124 -2.76 -2.59 15.56
CA ALA A 124 -3.02 -3.67 14.64
C ALA A 124 -2.33 -3.39 13.31
N PHE A 125 -2.11 -4.46 12.56
CA PHE A 125 -1.57 -4.40 11.21
C PHE A 125 -2.62 -4.92 10.25
N VAL A 126 -2.88 -4.17 9.19
CA VAL A 126 -3.88 -4.51 8.17
C VAL A 126 -3.18 -4.60 6.83
N ASN A 127 -3.45 -5.66 6.07
CA ASN A 127 -3.00 -5.75 4.68
C ASN A 127 -3.98 -4.97 3.81
N LEU A 128 -3.51 -3.87 3.23
CA LEU A 128 -4.29 -3.07 2.30
C LEU A 128 -3.66 -3.13 0.91
N PRO A 129 -4.44 -2.96 -0.16
CA PRO A 129 -3.86 -2.72 -1.47
C PRO A 129 -2.87 -1.55 -1.44
N VAL A 130 -1.80 -1.65 -2.23
CA VAL A 130 -0.78 -0.60 -2.30
C VAL A 130 -1.39 0.75 -2.71
N CYS A 131 -2.27 0.72 -3.71
CA CYS A 131 -3.10 1.85 -4.17
C CYS A 131 -4.44 1.35 -4.73
N PHE A 132 -5.37 2.28 -4.97
CA PHE A 132 -6.72 2.01 -5.48
C PHE A 132 -6.73 1.37 -6.88
N SER A 133 -5.80 1.75 -7.76
CA SER A 133 -5.69 1.15 -9.10
C SER A 133 -5.40 -0.35 -9.03
N ILE A 134 -4.43 -0.73 -8.19
CA ILE A 134 -4.06 -2.14 -7.95
C ILE A 134 -5.23 -2.90 -7.31
N GLU A 135 -5.92 -2.30 -6.34
CA GLU A 135 -7.13 -2.89 -5.75
C GLU A 135 -8.16 -3.22 -6.82
N SER A 136 -8.46 -2.24 -7.69
CA SER A 136 -9.46 -2.39 -8.74
C SER A 136 -9.08 -3.48 -9.74
N LYS A 137 -7.82 -3.50 -10.20
CA LYS A 137 -7.30 -4.55 -11.09
C LYS A 137 -7.37 -5.93 -10.46
N LEU A 138 -6.99 -6.05 -9.18
CA LEU A 138 -7.03 -7.32 -8.47
C LEU A 138 -8.46 -7.83 -8.29
N ILE A 139 -9.40 -6.96 -7.93
CA ILE A 139 -10.81 -7.34 -7.80
C ILE A 139 -11.38 -7.78 -9.15
N ALA A 140 -11.07 -7.06 -10.23
CA ALA A 140 -11.45 -7.46 -11.59
C ALA A 140 -10.88 -8.84 -11.96
N LYS A 141 -9.62 -9.12 -11.61
CA LYS A 141 -9.01 -10.42 -11.88
C LYS A 141 -9.65 -11.54 -11.05
N LEU A 142 -9.91 -11.30 -9.77
CA LEU A 142 -10.60 -12.26 -8.91
C LEU A 142 -12.04 -12.52 -9.38
N LEU A 143 -12.73 -11.52 -9.92
CA LEU A 143 -14.06 -11.68 -10.55
C LEU A 143 -14.01 -12.62 -11.75
N GLU A 144 -13.01 -12.47 -12.60
CA GLU A 144 -12.80 -13.29 -13.80
C GLU A 144 -12.60 -14.77 -13.46
N VAL A 145 -11.82 -15.07 -12.41
CA VAL A 145 -11.36 -16.44 -12.13
C VAL A 145 -12.18 -17.21 -11.09
N ASP A 146 -12.87 -16.52 -10.17
CA ASP A 146 -13.52 -17.14 -9.00
C ASP A 146 -15.04 -17.36 -9.23
N GLY A 147 -15.66 -16.64 -10.18
CA GLY A 147 -17.03 -16.88 -10.67
C GLY A 147 -18.20 -16.80 -9.66
N LYS A 148 -17.98 -16.82 -8.33
CA LYS A 148 -19.03 -16.79 -7.29
C LYS A 148 -18.64 -16.03 -6.00
N ASN A 149 -19.51 -15.09 -5.66
CA ASN A 149 -20.02 -14.72 -4.32
C ASN A 149 -19.16 -14.04 -3.23
N ASN A 150 -17.84 -13.90 -3.33
CA ASN A 150 -17.09 -13.21 -2.24
C ASN A 150 -16.68 -11.75 -2.54
N ILE A 151 -17.03 -11.21 -3.71
CA ILE A 151 -16.57 -9.87 -4.14
C ILE A 151 -17.17 -8.74 -3.32
N ILE A 152 -18.48 -8.79 -3.02
CA ILE A 152 -19.13 -7.78 -2.19
C ILE A 152 -18.49 -7.75 -0.80
N TYR A 153 -18.21 -8.92 -0.22
CA TYR A 153 -17.54 -9.03 1.07
C TYR A 153 -16.11 -8.48 1.02
N ARG A 154 -15.31 -8.83 -0.01
CA ARG A 154 -13.95 -8.31 -0.22
C ARG A 154 -13.93 -6.77 -0.35
N LEU A 155 -14.82 -6.20 -1.18
CA LEU A 155 -14.97 -4.74 -1.36
C LEU A 155 -15.39 -4.04 -0.06
N LEU A 156 -16.38 -4.58 0.66
CA LEU A 156 -16.86 -4.00 1.91
C LEU A 156 -15.78 -4.04 3.00
N LYS A 157 -14.99 -5.11 3.05
CA LYS A 157 -13.86 -5.27 3.98
C LYS A 157 -12.77 -4.24 3.71
N CYS A 158 -12.33 -4.09 2.45
CA CYS A 158 -11.36 -3.04 2.09
C CYS A 158 -11.87 -1.63 2.40
N ARG A 159 -13.11 -1.31 2.00
CA ARG A 159 -13.69 0.03 2.26
C ARG A 159 -13.79 0.34 3.74
N LYS A 160 -14.18 -0.63 4.58
CA LYS A 160 -14.25 -0.42 6.04
C LYS A 160 -12.89 -0.07 6.63
N GLU A 161 -11.84 -0.78 6.22
CA GLU A 161 -10.48 -0.54 6.72
C GLU A 161 -9.88 0.75 6.13
N LEU A 162 -10.14 1.08 4.86
CA LEU A 162 -9.74 2.35 4.23
C LEU A 162 -10.43 3.55 4.89
N LEU A 163 -11.72 3.42 5.23
CA LEU A 163 -12.45 4.46 5.97
C LEU A 163 -11.96 4.59 7.40
N ALA A 164 -11.58 3.50 8.06
CA ALA A 164 -10.99 3.54 9.40
C ALA A 164 -9.62 4.24 9.38
N ASP A 165 -8.77 3.89 8.43
CA ASP A 165 -7.46 4.53 8.22
C ASP A 165 -7.58 6.00 7.83
N ALA A 166 -8.51 6.38 6.94
CA ALA A 166 -8.78 7.78 6.62
C ALA A 166 -9.32 8.54 7.85
N SER A 167 -10.26 7.95 8.58
CA SER A 167 -10.83 8.56 9.80
C SER A 167 -9.77 8.76 10.88
N GLU A 168 -8.82 7.82 11.07
CA GLU A 168 -7.69 7.98 12.00
C GLU A 168 -6.70 9.06 11.55
N ARG A 169 -6.48 9.24 10.24
CA ARG A 169 -5.64 10.33 9.69
C ARG A 169 -6.24 11.72 9.87
N TYR A 170 -7.57 11.82 9.83
CA TYR A 170 -8.30 13.11 9.91
C TYR A 170 -9.02 13.33 11.25
N ALA A 171 -8.90 12.41 12.21
CA ALA A 171 -9.42 12.59 13.56
C ALA A 171 -8.69 13.77 14.25
N PRO A 172 -9.37 14.57 15.09
CA PRO A 172 -8.75 15.68 15.83
C PRO A 172 -7.58 15.25 16.74
N ASN A 173 -7.47 13.95 17.02
CA ASN A 173 -6.43 13.32 17.84
C ASN A 173 -5.35 12.63 17.00
N ALA A 174 -5.37 12.75 15.66
CA ALA A 174 -4.25 12.36 14.82
C ALA A 174 -3.03 13.10 15.36
N PRO A 175 -1.93 12.41 15.68
CA PRO A 175 -0.70 13.11 16.01
C PRO A 175 -0.31 13.86 14.75
N LEU A 176 -0.67 15.14 14.68
CA LEU A 176 0.00 16.14 13.87
C LEU A 176 1.47 15.79 13.99
N SER A 177 2.07 15.34 12.89
CA SER A 177 3.51 15.12 12.80
C SER A 177 4.13 16.36 13.43
N ARG A 178 4.69 16.16 14.64
CA ARG A 178 5.25 17.27 15.39
C ARG A 178 6.25 17.93 14.47
N VAL A 179 6.01 19.21 14.27
CA VAL A 179 6.93 20.22 13.75
C VAL A 179 8.37 19.81 14.05
N PHE A 180 9.16 19.55 13.01
CA PHE A 180 10.60 19.65 13.15
C PHE A 180 10.93 21.14 13.11
N MET A 181 11.31 21.67 14.27
CA MET A 181 12.23 22.80 14.38
C MET A 181 13.61 22.34 13.90
#